data_AF-A0A418X595-F1
#
_entry.id   AF-A0A418X595-F1
#
_cell.length_a   1.000
_cell.length_b   1.000
_cell.length_c   1.000
_cell.angle_alpha   90.00
_cell.angle_beta   90.00
_cell.angle_gamma   90.00
#
_symmetry.space_group_name_H-M   'P 1'
#
loop_
_entity.id
_entity.type
_entity.pdbx_description
1 polymer ?
#
loop_
_entity_poly.entity_id
_entity_poly.type
_entity_poly.pdbx_seq_one_letter_code
_entity_poly.pdbx_strand_id
1 'polypeptide(L)'
;MDYRQSTSSSANSGLIAGAAGIAKNLFGLLVSRIELAALELGEVRGNLARLLLVSAFGIVAFWFALASWTVLLVVLAWDTWGWKILLLIAVVYTLLALAMLFQVRSLLGNGKLSMPATMTELRKDRDALLDVRGSDS
;
A
#
# COMPACT_ATOMS: atom_id res chain seq x y z
N MET A 1 26.02 -66.04 -27.39
CA MET A 1 24.98 -65.00 -27.25
C MET A 1 25.16 -64.36 -25.88
N ASP A 2 24.77 -63.09 -25.73
CA ASP A 2 24.60 -62.34 -24.46
C ASP A 2 25.50 -61.09 -24.29
N TYR A 3 25.17 -60.05 -25.06
CA TYR A 3 25.49 -58.66 -24.72
C TYR A 3 24.20 -57.83 -24.71
N ARG A 4 23.34 -58.07 -23.73
CA ARG A 4 22.19 -57.22 -23.41
C ARG A 4 21.97 -57.28 -21.91
N GLN A 5 22.47 -56.28 -21.17
CA GLN A 5 21.86 -55.75 -19.93
C GLN A 5 22.91 -54.95 -19.14
N SER A 6 23.04 -53.64 -19.41
CA SER A 6 23.62 -52.70 -18.44
C SER A 6 23.36 -51.21 -18.73
N THR A 7 22.70 -50.85 -19.83
CA THR A 7 22.53 -49.43 -20.22
C THR A 7 21.29 -48.73 -19.65
N SER A 8 20.42 -49.39 -18.88
CA SER A 8 19.12 -48.82 -18.48
C SER A 8 19.08 -48.13 -17.10
N SER A 9 20.13 -48.21 -16.27
CA SER A 9 20.09 -47.62 -14.91
C SER A 9 20.72 -46.22 -14.82
N SER A 10 21.68 -45.88 -15.68
CA SER A 10 22.39 -44.58 -15.62
C SER A 10 21.60 -43.41 -16.22
N ALA A 11 20.68 -43.68 -17.16
CA ALA A 11 19.87 -42.66 -17.80
C ALA A 11 18.91 -41.97 -16.81
N ASN A 12 18.29 -42.74 -15.90
CA ASN A 12 17.34 -42.22 -14.91
C ASN A 12 18.04 -41.33 -13.87
N SER A 13 19.26 -41.69 -13.41
CA SER A 13 20.04 -40.84 -12.51
C SER A 13 20.52 -39.54 -13.17
N GLY A 14 20.83 -39.55 -14.47
CA GLY A 14 21.23 -38.35 -15.20
C GLY A 14 20.10 -37.32 -15.36
N LEU A 15 18.88 -37.77 -15.62
CA LEU A 15 17.68 -36.92 -15.69
C LEU A 15 17.30 -36.32 -14.33
N ILE A 16 17.37 -37.13 -13.26
CA ILE A 16 17.09 -36.66 -11.90
C ILE A 16 18.16 -35.65 -11.44
N ALA A 17 19.44 -35.89 -11.77
CA ALA A 17 20.51 -34.94 -11.51
C ALA A 17 20.33 -33.63 -12.31
N GLY A 18 19.88 -33.71 -13.56
CA GLY A 18 19.53 -32.55 -14.38
C GLY A 18 18.38 -31.73 -13.80
N ALA A 19 17.29 -32.39 -13.37
CA ALA A 19 16.16 -31.74 -12.72
C ALA A 19 16.56 -31.06 -11.41
N ALA A 20 17.39 -31.72 -10.59
CA ALA A 20 17.94 -31.14 -9.37
C ALA A 20 18.84 -29.92 -9.64
N GLY A 21 19.61 -29.94 -10.74
CA GLY A 21 20.42 -28.82 -11.20
C GLY A 21 19.58 -27.61 -11.63
N ILE A 22 18.52 -27.85 -12.40
CA ILE A 22 17.57 -26.81 -12.82
C ILE A 22 16.84 -26.21 -11.63
N ALA A 23 16.38 -27.05 -10.68
CA ALA A 23 15.70 -26.58 -9.48
C ALA A 23 16.60 -25.67 -8.63
N LYS A 24 17.88 -26.03 -8.45
CA LYS A 24 18.87 -25.18 -7.76
C LYS A 24 19.10 -23.85 -8.47
N ASN A 25 19.19 -23.86 -9.79
CA ASN A 25 19.39 -22.65 -10.59
C ASN A 25 18.17 -21.72 -10.47
N LEU A 26 16.96 -22.27 -10.59
CA LEU A 26 15.71 -21.54 -10.45
C LEU A 26 15.57 -20.92 -9.04
N PHE A 27 15.97 -21.66 -8.00
CA PHE A 27 16.02 -21.16 -6.63
C PHE A 27 17.00 -19.99 -6.48
N GLY A 28 18.21 -20.10 -7.05
CA GLY A 28 19.19 -19.01 -7.04
C GLY A 28 18.68 -17.75 -7.75
N LEU A 29 17.99 -17.92 -8.87
CA LEU A 29 17.39 -16.83 -9.63
C LEU A 29 16.25 -16.14 -8.85
N LEU A 30 15.39 -16.92 -8.19
CA LEU A 30 14.32 -16.39 -7.35
C LEU A 30 14.87 -15.62 -6.15
N VAL A 31 15.87 -16.17 -5.46
CA VAL A 31 16.53 -15.49 -4.34
C VAL A 31 17.14 -14.16 -4.78
N SER A 32 17.86 -14.14 -5.90
CA SER A 32 18.44 -12.90 -6.44
C SER A 32 17.40 -11.85 -6.81
N ARG A 33 16.26 -12.26 -7.40
CA ARG A 33 15.13 -11.36 -7.69
C ARG A 33 14.52 -10.79 -6.41
N ILE A 34 14.38 -11.61 -5.37
CA ILE A 34 13.86 -11.19 -4.06
C ILE A 34 14.82 -10.20 -3.39
N GLU A 35 16.13 -10.45 -3.45
CA GLU A 35 17.14 -9.53 -2.92
C GLU A 35 17.07 -8.17 -3.62
N LEU A 36 16.96 -8.17 -4.95
CA LEU A 36 16.83 -6.94 -5.74
C LEU A 36 15.52 -6.20 -5.42
N ALA A 37 14.40 -6.92 -5.37
CA ALA A 37 13.09 -6.34 -5.02
C ALA A 37 13.07 -5.80 -3.58
N ALA A 38 13.71 -6.49 -2.63
CA ALA A 38 13.83 -6.03 -1.24
C ALA A 38 14.70 -4.77 -1.14
N LEU A 39 15.76 -4.67 -1.95
CA LEU A 39 16.65 -3.52 -2.01
C LEU A 39 15.97 -2.31 -2.67
N GLU A 40 15.30 -2.52 -3.81
CA GLU A 40 14.47 -1.49 -4.47
C GLU A 40 13.32 -1.03 -3.56
N LEU A 41 12.65 -1.94 -2.84
CA LEU A 41 11.63 -1.59 -1.84
C LEU A 41 12.21 -0.77 -0.68
N GLY A 42 13.42 -1.08 -0.24
CA GLY A 42 14.14 -0.33 0.80
C GLY A 42 14.46 1.10 0.35
N GLU A 43 14.95 1.25 -0.88
CA GLU A 43 15.26 2.55 -1.48
C GLU A 43 14.00 3.39 -1.74
N VAL A 44 12.95 2.77 -2.29
CA VAL A 44 11.63 3.39 -2.45
C VAL A 44 11.09 3.81 -1.09
N ARG A 45 11.22 3.00 -0.03
CA ARG A 45 10.73 3.35 1.31
C ARG A 45 11.49 4.54 1.91
N GLY A 46 12.81 4.62 1.72
CA GLY A 46 13.60 5.79 2.13
C GLY A 46 13.17 7.06 1.41
N ASN A 47 12.97 6.98 0.09
CA ASN A 47 12.52 8.10 -0.71
C ASN A 47 11.07 8.49 -0.41
N LEU A 48 10.20 7.52 -0.14
CA LEU A 48 8.81 7.75 0.25
C LEU A 48 8.72 8.39 1.64
N ALA A 49 9.53 7.94 2.61
CA ALA A 49 9.61 8.57 3.92
C ALA A 49 10.09 10.03 3.82
N ARG A 50 11.10 10.28 2.99
CA ARG A 50 11.58 11.65 2.70
C ARG A 50 10.51 12.50 2.03
N LEU A 51 9.81 11.95 1.03
CA LEU A 51 8.73 12.64 0.33
C LEU A 51 7.57 12.96 1.27
N LEU A 52 7.20 12.03 2.15
CA LEU A 52 6.19 12.24 3.19
C LEU A 52 6.60 13.36 4.15
N LEU A 53 7.85 13.36 4.62
CA LEU A 53 8.40 14.41 5.46
C LEU A 53 8.34 15.78 4.79
N VAL A 54 8.85 15.89 3.56
CA VAL A 54 8.82 17.14 2.79
C VAL A 54 7.39 17.58 2.50
N SER A 55 6.50 16.64 2.14
CA SER A 55 5.08 16.94 1.90
C SER A 55 4.38 17.40 3.17
N ALA A 56 4.68 16.81 4.33
CA ALA A 56 4.12 17.24 5.61
C ALA A 56 4.56 18.68 5.94
N PHE A 57 5.85 18.98 5.80
CA PHE A 57 6.35 20.35 5.93
C PHE A 57 5.70 21.31 4.92
N GLY A 58 5.54 20.89 3.67
CA GLY A 58 4.86 21.66 2.63
C GLY A 58 3.39 21.92 2.95
N ILE A 59 2.67 20.93 3.46
CA ILE A 59 1.28 21.05 3.90
C ILE A 59 1.17 22.04 5.06
N VAL A 60 2.05 21.96 6.06
CA VAL A 60 2.06 22.90 7.19
C VAL A 60 2.35 24.32 6.73
N ALA A 61 3.36 24.51 5.87
CA ALA A 61 3.69 25.82 5.31
C ALA A 61 2.54 26.38 4.46
N PHE A 62 1.90 25.53 3.66
CA PHE A 62 0.72 25.89 2.88
C PHE A 62 -0.45 26.34 3.76
N TRP A 63 -0.73 25.62 4.85
CA TRP A 63 -1.76 26.03 5.83
C TRP A 63 -1.45 27.37 6.46
N PHE A 64 -0.18 27.63 6.81
CA PHE A 64 0.25 28.90 7.37
C PHE A 64 0.11 30.06 6.38
N ALA A 65 0.47 29.82 5.11
CA ALA A 65 0.28 30.78 4.02
C ALA A 65 -1.21 31.08 3.79
N LEU A 66 -2.05 30.04 3.77
CA LEU A 66 -3.50 30.16 3.60
C LEU A 66 -4.14 30.95 4.75
N ALA A 67 -3.72 30.68 5.99
CA ALA A 67 -4.16 31.43 7.17
C ALA A 67 -3.75 32.92 7.07
N SER A 68 -2.51 33.19 6.68
CA SER A 68 -2.01 34.56 6.50
C SER A 68 -2.79 35.31 5.42
N TRP A 69 -3.05 34.67 4.28
CA TRP A 69 -3.90 35.22 3.22
C TRP A 69 -5.33 35.50 3.69
N THR A 70 -5.89 34.60 4.48
CA THR A 70 -7.23 34.78 5.04
C THR A 70 -7.30 35.99 5.94
N VAL A 71 -6.34 36.15 6.86
CA VAL A 71 -6.26 37.33 7.73
C VAL A 71 -6.11 38.60 6.90
N LEU A 72 -5.25 38.58 5.86
CA LEU A 72 -5.09 39.72 4.95
C LEU A 72 -6.41 40.09 4.25
N LEU A 73 -7.14 39.09 3.74
CA LEU A 73 -8.46 39.29 3.13
C LEU A 73 -9.47 39.84 4.13
N VAL A 74 -9.48 39.34 5.38
CA VAL A 74 -10.34 39.86 6.45
C VAL A 74 -10.05 41.33 6.69
N VAL A 75 -8.79 41.69 6.91
CA VAL A 75 -8.38 43.07 7.22
C VAL A 75 -8.71 44.01 6.06
N LEU A 76 -8.42 43.61 4.82
CA LEU A 76 -8.66 44.44 3.64
C LEU A 76 -10.16 44.65 3.38
N ALA A 77 -10.96 43.60 3.54
CA ALA A 77 -12.41 43.67 3.31
C ALA A 77 -13.21 44.13 4.54
N TRP A 78 -12.57 44.27 5.71
CA TRP A 78 -13.24 44.62 6.96
C TRP A 78 -13.99 45.94 6.86
N ASP A 79 -13.35 46.96 6.29
CA ASP A 79 -13.93 48.31 6.21
C ASP A 79 -15.19 48.35 5.32
N THR A 80 -15.23 47.49 4.29
CA THR A 80 -16.33 47.46 3.33
C THR A 80 -17.44 46.47 3.73
N TRP A 81 -17.11 45.31 4.31
CA TRP A 81 -18.06 44.21 4.55
C TRP A 81 -18.27 43.87 6.03
N GLY A 82 -17.36 44.29 6.92
CA GLY A 82 -17.40 44.00 8.35
C GLY A 82 -17.60 42.52 8.63
N TRP A 83 -18.62 42.19 9.43
CA TRP A 83 -18.92 40.81 9.83
C TRP A 83 -19.26 39.85 8.67
N LYS A 84 -19.72 40.36 7.51
CA LYS A 84 -20.10 39.52 6.37
C LYS A 84 -18.90 38.75 5.80
N ILE A 85 -17.69 39.31 5.88
CA ILE A 85 -16.47 38.63 5.42
C ILE A 85 -16.19 37.38 6.24
N LEU A 86 -16.48 37.41 7.55
CA LEU A 86 -16.31 36.26 8.45
C LEU A 86 -17.27 35.13 8.07
N LEU A 87 -18.52 35.46 7.71
CA LEU A 87 -19.49 34.46 7.26
C LEU A 87 -19.06 33.85 5.93
N LEU A 88 -18.60 34.65 4.97
CA LEU A 88 -18.10 34.17 3.69
C LEU A 88 -16.91 33.22 3.88
N ILE A 89 -15.94 33.61 4.71
CA ILE A 89 -14.78 32.78 5.03
C ILE A 89 -15.21 31.50 5.74
N ALA A 90 -16.14 31.57 6.70
CA ALA A 90 -16.66 30.38 7.39
C ALA A 90 -17.33 29.40 6.41
N VAL A 91 -18.12 29.89 5.44
CA VAL A 91 -18.71 29.06 4.39
C VAL A 91 -17.62 28.42 3.52
N VAL A 92 -16.61 29.17 3.11
CA VAL A 92 -15.48 28.64 2.32
C VAL A 92 -14.74 27.52 3.07
N TYR A 93 -14.38 27.74 4.34
CA TYR A 93 -13.73 26.71 5.15
C TYR A 93 -14.63 25.50 5.41
N THR A 94 -15.94 25.70 5.58
CA THR A 94 -16.91 24.61 5.74
C THR A 94 -16.99 23.76 4.48
N LEU A 95 -17.06 24.39 3.30
CA LEU A 95 -17.04 23.69 2.02
C LEU A 95 -15.72 22.93 1.81
N LEU A 96 -14.59 23.53 2.19
CA LEU A 96 -13.29 22.89 2.09
C LEU A 96 -13.20 21.65 3.01
N ALA A 97 -13.68 21.77 4.25
CA ALA A 97 -13.75 20.65 5.19
C ALA A 97 -14.67 19.54 4.66
N LEU A 98 -15.83 19.90 4.09
CA LEU A 98 -16.76 18.94 3.49
C LEU A 98 -16.11 18.22 2.30
N ALA A 99 -15.46 18.96 1.40
CA ALA A 99 -14.75 18.39 0.25
C ALA A 99 -13.67 17.41 0.71
N MET A 100 -12.91 17.77 1.74
CA MET A 100 -11.87 16.90 2.31
C MET A 100 -12.48 15.63 2.95
N LEU A 101 -13.60 15.75 3.66
CA LEU A 101 -14.35 14.61 4.19
C LEU A 101 -14.89 13.71 3.07
N PHE A 102 -15.42 14.28 1.99
CA PHE A 102 -15.85 13.51 0.81
C PHE A 102 -14.69 12.84 0.10
N GLN A 103 -13.54 13.52 -0.04
CA GLN A 103 -12.32 12.95 -0.62
C GLN A 103 -11.85 11.75 0.20
N VAL A 104 -11.78 11.89 1.52
CA VAL A 104 -11.42 10.81 2.45
C VAL A 104 -12.44 9.67 2.32
N ARG A 105 -13.75 9.96 2.37
CA ARG A 105 -14.80 8.95 2.19
C ARG A 105 -14.73 8.24 0.85
N SER A 106 -14.42 8.96 -0.23
CA SER A 106 -14.24 8.39 -1.57
C SER A 106 -12.99 7.51 -1.64
N LEU A 107 -11.89 7.92 -1.00
CA LEU A 107 -10.66 7.11 -0.91
C LEU A 107 -10.87 5.83 -0.09
N LEU A 108 -11.63 5.90 1.01
CA LEU A 108 -12.00 4.72 1.80
C LEU A 108 -13.03 3.84 1.07
N GLY A 109 -14.00 4.45 0.38
CA GLY A 109 -15.05 3.75 -0.37
C GLY A 109 -14.56 3.08 -1.65
N ASN A 110 -13.53 3.64 -2.30
CA ASN A 110 -12.95 3.08 -3.54
C ASN A 110 -11.95 1.94 -3.30
N GLY A 111 -11.93 1.32 -2.11
CA GLY A 111 -11.21 0.07 -1.87
C GLY A 111 -9.68 0.12 -1.97
N LYS A 112 -9.07 1.30 -2.17
CA LYS A 112 -7.60 1.44 -2.20
C LYS A 112 -6.93 1.27 -0.84
N LEU A 113 -7.72 1.22 0.24
CA LEU A 113 -7.29 0.85 1.60
C LEU A 113 -8.04 -0.37 2.15
N SER A 114 -8.98 -0.96 1.41
CA SER A 114 -9.44 -2.30 1.77
C SER A 114 -8.27 -3.22 1.45
N MET A 115 -7.53 -3.68 2.47
CA MET A 115 -6.68 -4.86 2.36
C MET A 115 -7.60 -6.04 2.03
N PRO A 116 -7.80 -6.41 0.74
CA PRO A 116 -8.73 -7.48 0.38
C PRO A 116 -8.14 -8.82 0.83
N ALA A 117 -6.80 -8.88 0.96
CA ALA A 117 -6.05 -9.99 1.52
C ALA A 117 -6.39 -10.21 3.00
N THR A 118 -6.27 -9.18 3.86
CA THR A 118 -6.50 -9.31 5.32
C THR A 118 -7.95 -9.63 5.67
N MET A 119 -8.92 -9.04 4.98
CA MET A 119 -10.35 -9.32 5.22
C MET A 119 -10.74 -10.76 4.79
N THR A 120 -10.04 -11.31 3.79
CA THR A 120 -10.25 -12.68 3.32
C THR A 120 -9.61 -13.69 4.27
N GLU A 121 -8.46 -13.35 4.85
CA GLU A 121 -7.79 -14.16 5.85
C GLU A 121 -8.60 -14.21 7.16
N LEU A 122 -9.11 -13.05 7.63
CA LEU A 122 -9.99 -12.98 8.81
C LEU A 122 -11.31 -13.74 8.64
N ARG A 123 -11.87 -13.78 7.43
CA ARG A 123 -13.09 -14.56 7.14
C ARG A 123 -12.84 -16.06 7.18
N LYS A 124 -11.70 -16.51 6.63
CA LYS A 124 -11.31 -17.91 6.65
C LYS A 124 -11.07 -18.42 8.08
N ASP A 125 -10.48 -17.58 8.93
CA ASP A 125 -10.25 -17.89 10.34
C ASP A 125 -11.56 -17.99 11.13
N ARG A 126 -12.51 -17.08 10.88
CA ARG A 126 -13.87 -17.13 11.46
C ARG A 126 -14.61 -18.41 11.06
N ASP A 127 -14.59 -18.75 9.77
CA ASP A 127 -15.33 -19.92 9.28
C ASP A 127 -14.72 -21.22 9.83
N ALA A 128 -13.39 -21.29 10.01
CA ALA A 128 -12.73 -22.41 10.69
C ALA A 128 -13.12 -22.51 12.18
N LEU A 129 -13.24 -21.39 12.90
CA LEU A 129 -13.68 -21.38 14.29
C LEU A 129 -15.15 -21.80 14.47
N LEU A 130 -16.02 -21.44 13.51
CA LEU A 130 -17.43 -21.83 13.54
C LEU A 130 -17.62 -23.32 13.18
N ASP A 131 -16.81 -23.85 12.26
CA ASP A 131 -16.81 -25.26 11.88
C ASP A 131 -16.30 -26.15 13.02
N VAL A 132 -15.20 -25.76 13.68
CA VAL A 132 -14.67 -26.46 14.87
C VAL A 132 -15.69 -26.48 16.00
N ARG A 133 -16.43 -25.39 16.24
CA ARG A 133 -17.46 -25.34 17.29
C ARG A 133 -18.73 -26.15 16.94
N GLY A 134 -18.92 -26.50 15.67
CA GLY A 134 -20.05 -27.33 15.21
C GLY A 134 -19.79 -28.83 15.27
N SER A 135 -18.55 -29.29 15.47
CA SER A 135 -18.20 -30.72 15.54
C SER A 135 -18.18 -31.31 16.95
N ASP A 136 -18.30 -30.46 17.98
CA ASP A 136 -18.32 -30.83 19.41
C ASP A 136 -19.76 -31.00 19.99
N SER A 137 -20.80 -30.97 19.14
CA SER A 137 -22.22 -31.16 19.51
C SER A 137 -22.90 -32.23 18.66
#